data_AF-A0A7W0R7A8-F1
#
_entry.id   AF-A0A7W0R7A8-F1
#
_cell.length_a   1.000
_cell.length_b   1.000
_cell.length_c   1.000
_cell.angle_alpha   90.00
_cell.angle_beta   90.00
_cell.angle_gamma   90.00
#
_symmetry.space_group_name_H-M   'P 1'
#
loop_
_entity.id
_entity.type
_entity.pdbx_description
1 polymer ?
#
loop_
_entity_poly.entity_id
_entity_poly.type
_entity_poly.pdbx_seq_one_letter_code
_entity_poly.pdbx_strand_id
1 'polypeptide(L)' 'MNEDALREMIRHSISRHLGAFVGTPGDGTLAPAPVHVVGHASHFRYTLPESGGPCLIEPTVACNHCGYCESHGH' A
#
# COMPACT_ATOMS: atom_id res chain seq x y z
N MET A 1 8.92 8.49 27.57
CA MET A 1 9.39 8.91 26.24
C MET A 1 8.64 10.19 25.89
N ASN A 2 9.35 11.30 25.68
CA ASN A 2 8.74 12.61 25.40
C ASN A 2 8.53 12.81 23.89
N GLU A 3 7.65 13.73 23.50
CA GLU A 3 7.35 14.11 22.12
C GLU A 3 8.62 14.52 21.34
N ASP A 4 9.56 15.21 21.99
CA ASP A 4 10.83 15.59 21.38
C ASP A 4 11.68 14.37 20.98
N ALA A 5 11.70 13.34 21.83
CA ALA A 5 12.41 12.10 21.54
C ALA A 5 11.75 11.31 20.40
N LEU A 6 10.41 11.38 20.29
CA LEU A 6 9.66 10.79 19.19
C LEU A 6 9.95 11.50 17.86
N ARG A 7 9.96 12.84 17.86
CA ARG A 7 10.28 13.64 16.66
C ARG A 7 11.69 13.37 16.16
N GLU A 8 12.65 13.25 17.06
CA GLU A 8 14.03 12.94 16.70
C GLU A 8 14.18 11.54 16.08
N MET A 9 13.50 10.55 16.65
CA MET A 9 13.47 9.19 16.10
C MET A 9 12.84 9.12 14.71
N ILE A 10 11.77 9.89 14.47
CA ILE A 10 11.11 10.00 13.17
C ILE A 10 12.06 10.64 12.15
N ARG A 11 12.69 11.77 12.49
CA ARG A 11 13.67 12.43 11.61
C ARG A 11 14.82 11.51 11.24
N HIS A 12 15.39 10.82 12.20
CA HIS A 12 16.48 9.88 11.96
C HIS A 12 16.07 8.73 11.02
N SER A 13 14.85 8.19 11.19
CA SER A 13 14.30 7.16 10.31
C SER A 13 14.07 7.68 8.88
N ILE A 14 13.48 8.87 8.73
CA ILE A 14 13.26 9.51 7.43
C ILE A 14 14.59 9.72 6.70
N SER A 15 15.61 10.28 7.38
CA SER A 15 16.93 10.51 6.79
C SER A 15 17.59 9.22 6.30
N ARG A 16 17.47 8.12 7.05
CA ARG A 16 18.02 6.81 6.62
C ARG A 16 17.35 6.26 5.37
N HIS A 17 16.03 6.42 5.24
CA HIS A 17 15.28 5.84 4.13
C HIS A 17 15.27 6.73 2.87
N LEU A 18 15.23 8.06 3.03
CA LEU A 18 15.23 9.00 1.90
C LEU A 18 16.64 9.43 1.47
N GLY A 19 17.63 9.41 2.36
CA GLY A 19 19.02 9.73 2.03
C GLY A 19 19.68 8.69 1.12
N ALA A 20 19.19 7.45 1.10
CA ALA A 20 19.60 6.43 0.14
C ALA A 20 19.12 6.71 -1.30
N PHE A 21 18.16 7.62 -1.47
CA PHE A 21 17.58 7.97 -2.78
C PHE A 21 18.28 9.16 -3.46
N VAL A 22 19.09 9.93 -2.72
CA VAL A 22 19.70 11.17 -3.21
C VAL A 22 21.22 11.10 -3.06
N GLY A 23 21.93 10.44 -3.98
CA GLY A 23 23.39 10.54 -4.00
C GLY A 23 24.20 9.55 -4.83
N THR A 24 24.01 9.51 -6.15
CA THR A 24 25.15 9.37 -7.08
C THR A 24 24.91 10.36 -8.22
N PRO A 25 25.76 11.40 -8.40
CA PRO A 25 25.66 12.27 -9.57
C PRO A 25 26.37 11.56 -10.73
N GLY A 26 25.62 10.70 -11.42
CA GLY A 26 26.02 10.02 -12.64
C GLY A 26 24.95 10.25 -13.69
N ASP A 27 25.36 10.88 -14.77
CA ASP A 27 24.64 11.17 -16.01
C ASP A 27 23.59 10.10 -16.40
N GLY A 28 22.37 10.54 -16.71
CA GLY A 28 21.31 9.70 -17.27
C GLY A 28 20.01 9.71 -16.45
N THR A 29 18.93 10.13 -17.09
CA THR A 29 17.54 10.02 -16.64
C THR A 29 17.21 8.58 -16.24
N LEU A 30 17.46 8.22 -14.98
CA LEU A 30 16.98 6.97 -14.40
C LEU A 30 15.51 7.19 -14.04
N ALA A 31 14.62 6.72 -14.94
CA ALA A 31 13.23 6.49 -14.58
C ALA A 31 13.19 5.74 -13.22
N PRO A 32 12.29 6.11 -12.29
CA PRO A 32 12.22 5.44 -11.00
C PRO A 32 12.07 3.94 -11.27
N ALA A 33 13.07 3.17 -10.84
CA ALA A 33 13.03 1.72 -10.98
C ALA A 33 11.73 1.24 -10.31
N PRO A 34 10.91 0.41 -10.97
CA PRO A 34 9.68 -0.07 -10.39
C PRO A 34 10.03 -0.82 -9.11
N VAL A 35 9.63 -0.24 -7.98
CA VAL A 35 9.71 -0.89 -6.67
C VAL A 35 8.80 -2.10 -6.77
N HIS A 36 9.39 -3.28 -6.96
CA HIS A 36 8.65 -4.53 -6.94
C HIS A 36 8.31 -4.81 -5.49
N VAL A 37 7.22 -4.20 -5.03
CA VAL A 37 6.57 -4.61 -3.80
C VAL A 37 6.08 -6.02 -4.07
N VAL A 38 6.82 -7.01 -3.58
CA VAL A 38 6.34 -8.40 -3.56
C VAL A 38 5.20 -8.42 -2.56
N GLY A 39 4.00 -8.05 -3.04
CA GLY A 39 2.80 -8.05 -2.25
C GLY A 39 2.52 -9.48 -1.79
N HIS A 40 2.30 -9.67 -0.49
CA HIS A 40 1.70 -10.91 -0.02
C HIS A 40 0.26 -10.96 -0.53
N ALA A 41 -0.24 -12.14 -0.93
CA ALA A 41 -1.58 -12.30 -1.50
C ALA A 41 -2.69 -11.65 -0.65
N SER A 42 -2.50 -11.62 0.68
CA SER A 42 -3.40 -10.98 1.65
C SER A 42 -3.52 -9.45 1.55
N HIS A 43 -2.60 -8.78 0.84
CA HIS A 43 -2.61 -7.32 0.67
C HIS A 43 -3.19 -6.88 -0.68
N PHE A 44 -3.54 -7.82 -1.55
CA PHE A 44 -4.18 -7.47 -2.81
C PHE A 44 -5.68 -7.27 -2.59
N ARG A 45 -6.20 -6.14 -3.09
CA ARG A 45 -7.64 -5.93 -3.26
C ARG A 45 -8.01 -6.39 -4.67
N TYR A 46 -9.00 -7.26 -4.76
CA TYR A 46 -9.51 -7.68 -6.06
C TYR A 46 -10.29 -6.55 -6.72
N THR A 47 -10.14 -6.38 -8.03
CA THR A 47 -11.01 -5.50 -8.80
C THR A 47 -12.40 -6.11 -8.84
N LEU A 48 -13.38 -5.43 -8.25
CA LEU A 48 -14.77 -5.88 -8.24
C LEU A 48 -15.59 -5.26 -9.39
N PRO A 49 -16.61 -5.97 -9.89
CA PRO A 49 -17.59 -5.40 -10.81
C PRO A 49 -18.39 -4.26 -10.17
N GLU A 50 -19.04 -3.45 -11.01
CA GLU A 50 -19.86 -2.31 -10.57
C GLU A 50 -20.97 -2.69 -9.58
N SER A 51 -21.37 -1.68 -8.80
CA SER A 51 -22.35 -1.80 -7.74
C SER A 51 -23.75 -2.18 -8.21
N GLY A 52 -24.53 -2.79 -7.31
CA GLY A 52 -25.97 -3.03 -7.52
C GLY A 52 -26.37 -4.42 -8.05
N GLY A 53 -25.44 -5.38 -8.08
CA GLY A 53 -25.71 -6.78 -8.40
C GLY A 53 -25.81 -7.70 -7.17
N PRO A 54 -25.88 -9.03 -7.39
CA PRO A 54 -25.74 -10.01 -6.31
C PRO A 54 -24.34 -9.94 -5.68
N CYS A 55 -24.24 -10.25 -4.38
CA CYS A 55 -22.97 -10.29 -3.68
C CYS A 55 -22.07 -11.40 -4.23
N LEU A 56 -20.76 -11.13 -4.34
CA LEU A 56 -19.78 -12.04 -4.93
C LEU A 56 -19.62 -13.35 -4.15
N ILE A 57 -19.71 -13.28 -2.81
CA ILE A 57 -19.56 -14.43 -1.91
C ILE A 57 -20.90 -15.06 -1.51
N GLU A 58 -22.00 -14.31 -1.62
CA GLU A 58 -23.36 -14.73 -1.27
C GLU A 58 -24.36 -14.28 -2.36
N PRO A 59 -24.47 -15.02 -3.48
CA PRO A 59 -25.23 -14.55 -4.66
C PRO A 59 -26.73 -14.33 -4.42
N THR A 60 -27.28 -14.87 -3.33
CA THR A 60 -28.67 -14.68 -2.92
C THR A 60 -28.92 -13.34 -2.22
N VAL A 61 -27.87 -12.59 -1.88
CA VAL A 61 -27.93 -11.32 -1.15
C VAL A 61 -27.55 -10.16 -2.10
N ALA A 62 -28.25 -9.03 -1.99
CA ALA A 62 -27.92 -7.83 -2.76
C ALA A 62 -26.60 -7.20 -2.25
N CYS A 63 -25.73 -6.79 -3.17
CA CYS A 63 -24.48 -6.14 -2.82
C CYS A 63 -24.71 -4.77 -2.16
N ASN A 64 -24.02 -4.53 -1.04
CA ASN A 64 -24.07 -3.27 -0.29
C ASN A 64 -22.70 -2.57 -0.18
N HIS A 65 -21.70 -3.01 -0.95
CA HIS A 65 -20.36 -2.42 -0.98
C HIS A 65 -19.60 -2.44 0.35
N CYS A 66 -19.81 -3.49 1.15
CA CYS A 66 -19.07 -3.65 2.41
C CYS A 66 -17.57 -3.94 2.23
N GLY A 67 -17.11 -4.32 1.03
CA GLY A 67 -15.71 -4.60 0.72
C GLY A 67 -15.18 -5.94 1.24
N TYR A 68 -16.02 -6.77 1.86
CA TYR A 68 -15.60 -8.05 2.44
C TYR A 68 -15.07 -9.04 1.39
N CYS A 69 -15.58 -8.99 0.16
CA CYS A 69 -15.06 -9.80 -0.95
C CYS A 69 -13.73 -9.27 -1.53
N GLU A 70 -13.28 -8.08 -1.15
CA GLU A 70 -12.02 -7.50 -1.64
C GLU A 70 -10.80 -8.02 -0.87
N SER A 71 -10.96 -8.40 0.39
CA SER A 71 -9.92 -9.00 1.20
C SER A 71 -10.27 -10.46 1.47
N HIS A 72 -9.38 -11.39 1.13
CA HIS A 72 -9.45 -12.73 1.72
C HIS A 72 -9.07 -12.59 3.21
N GLY A 73 -10.09 -12.31 4.02
CA GLY A 73 -10.12 -12.20 5.48
C GLY A 73 -8.79 -12.22 6.23
N HIS A 74 -8.39 -11.06 6.72
CA HIS A 74 -7.77 -10.92 8.04
C HIS A 74 -8.49 -9.82 8.81
#